data_AF-A0A7Y6QL72-F1
#
_entry.id   AF-A0A7Y6QL72-F1
#
_cell.length_a   1.000
_cell.length_b   1.000
_cell.length_c   1.000
_cell.angle_alpha   90.00
_cell.angle_beta   90.00
_cell.angle_gamma   90.00
#
_symmetry.space_group_name_H-M   'P 1'
#
loop_
_entity.id
_entity.type
_entity.pdbx_description
1 polymer ?
#
loop_
_entity_poly.entity_id
_entity_poly.type
_entity_poly.pdbx_seq_one_letter_code
_entity_poly.pdbx_strand_id
1 'polypeptide(L)'
;MTLVELVVAMVIIGVSLAGVLTAFSNASTTSTDPMVIKQVTAIAEGMMEEIQRMPFAAQSNDLPANCARDTYNDLQDYNGYNCPVVDVNGNTIAGLAGYTVQVTVIQVAVGSPMFIAAAPANALEINVQVSNGTHIFNLRGWRTNFGAFQLASP
;
A
#
# COMPACT_ATOMS: atom_id res chain seq x y z
N MET A 1 -55.36 -28.44 -1.74
CA MET A 1 -54.49 -28.62 -2.91
C MET A 1 -55.31 -28.51 -4.18
N THR A 2 -55.34 -27.29 -4.72
CA THR A 2 -56.02 -26.89 -5.95
C THR A 2 -55.00 -26.55 -7.04
N LEU A 3 -55.42 -26.52 -8.30
CA LEU A 3 -54.55 -26.15 -9.42
C LEU A 3 -53.94 -24.74 -9.22
N VAL A 4 -54.68 -23.81 -8.62
CA VAL A 4 -54.19 -22.45 -8.34
C VAL A 4 -53.11 -22.44 -7.25
N GLU A 5 -53.21 -23.28 -6.21
CA GLU A 5 -52.17 -23.40 -5.19
C GLU A 5 -50.84 -23.89 -5.78
N LEU A 6 -50.89 -24.87 -6.70
CA LEU A 6 -49.70 -25.42 -7.35
C LEU A 6 -49.00 -24.38 -8.25
N VAL A 7 -49.79 -23.59 -8.98
CA VAL A 7 -49.28 -22.51 -9.86
C VAL A 7 -48.62 -21.41 -9.04
N VAL A 8 -49.22 -20.99 -7.93
CA VAL A 8 -48.63 -19.95 -7.06
C VAL A 8 -47.35 -20.47 -6.40
N ALA A 9 -47.30 -21.73 -5.98
CA ALA A 9 -46.11 -22.33 -5.39
C ALA A 9 -44.90 -22.35 -6.36
N MET A 10 -45.10 -22.75 -7.63
CA MET A 10 -44.01 -22.74 -8.62
C MET A 10 -43.52 -21.32 -8.94
N VAL A 11 -44.42 -20.33 -8.97
CA VAL A 11 -44.06 -18.93 -9.20
C VAL A 11 -43.19 -18.41 -8.06
N ILE A 12 -43.58 -18.65 -6.80
CA ILE A 12 -42.83 -18.22 -5.62
C ILE A 12 -41.42 -18.84 -5.61
N ILE A 13 -41.31 -20.14 -5.89
CA ILE A 13 -40.00 -20.82 -5.97
C ILE A 13 -39.15 -20.23 -7.11
N GLY A 14 -39.76 -19.93 -8.25
CA GLY A 14 -39.08 -19.32 -9.40
C GLY A 14 -38.47 -17.97 -9.08
N VAL A 15 -39.24 -17.03 -8.51
CA VAL A 15 -38.69 -15.71 -8.12
C VAL A 15 -37.69 -15.80 -6.97
N SER A 16 -37.89 -16.73 -6.04
CA SER A 16 -36.94 -16.96 -4.93
C SER A 16 -35.58 -17.46 -5.45
N LEU A 17 -35.59 -18.44 -6.37
CA LEU A 17 -34.37 -18.98 -6.97
C LEU A 17 -33.63 -17.94 -7.81
N ALA A 18 -34.36 -17.13 -8.59
CA ALA A 18 -33.78 -16.03 -9.35
C ALA A 18 -33.06 -15.01 -8.45
N GLY A 19 -33.66 -14.70 -7.28
CA GLY A 19 -33.04 -13.83 -6.27
C GLY A 19 -31.75 -14.42 -5.70
N VAL A 20 -31.74 -15.71 -5.34
CA VAL A 20 -30.56 -16.40 -4.79
C VAL A 20 -29.42 -16.48 -5.81
N LEU A 21 -29.72 -16.83 -7.06
CA LEU A 21 -28.71 -16.91 -8.12
C LEU A 21 -28.07 -15.53 -8.40
N THR A 22 -28.86 -14.46 -8.33
CA THR A 22 -28.35 -13.08 -8.50
C THR A 22 -27.40 -12.71 -7.35
N ALA A 23 -27.76 -13.01 -6.11
CA ALA A 23 -26.90 -12.77 -4.95
C ALA A 23 -25.60 -13.59 -5.01
N PHE A 24 -25.68 -14.86 -5.45
CA PHE A 24 -24.54 -15.76 -5.59
C PHE A 24 -23.57 -15.31 -6.69
N SER A 25 -24.11 -14.85 -7.83
CA SER A 25 -23.30 -14.30 -8.93
C SER A 25 -22.50 -13.08 -8.48
N ASN A 26 -23.14 -12.16 -7.74
CA ASN A 26 -22.47 -10.96 -7.23
C ASN A 26 -21.33 -11.33 -6.26
N ALA A 27 -21.55 -12.27 -5.35
CA ALA A 27 -20.52 -12.74 -4.42
C ALA A 27 -19.32 -13.41 -5.11
N SER A 28 -19.54 -14.09 -6.25
CA SER A 28 -18.47 -14.74 -7.02
C SER A 28 -17.59 -13.73 -7.76
N THR A 29 -18.17 -12.64 -8.28
CA THR A 29 -17.43 -11.63 -9.05
C THR A 29 -16.46 -10.79 -8.21
N THR A 30 -16.80 -10.46 -6.97
CA THR A 30 -15.93 -9.71 -6.05
C THR A 30 -14.79 -10.56 -5.46
N SER A 31 -14.75 -11.86 -5.73
CA SER A 31 -13.86 -12.84 -5.09
C SER A 31 -12.61 -13.19 -5.91
N THR A 32 -12.36 -12.56 -7.05
CA THR A 32 -11.35 -13.07 -8.00
C THR A 32 -9.90 -12.73 -7.66
N ASP A 33 -9.62 -11.84 -6.70
CA ASP A 33 -8.21 -11.62 -6.33
C ASP A 33 -7.88 -11.22 -4.88
N PRO A 34 -8.31 -12.02 -3.87
CA PRO A 34 -7.90 -11.81 -2.50
C PRO A 34 -6.38 -11.99 -2.30
N MET A 35 -5.70 -12.75 -3.18
CA MET A 35 -4.26 -13.01 -3.07
C MET A 35 -3.44 -11.79 -3.47
N VAL A 36 -3.72 -11.17 -4.63
CA VAL A 36 -2.97 -9.98 -5.08
C VAL A 36 -3.16 -8.82 -4.10
N ILE A 37 -4.35 -8.65 -3.51
CA ILE A 37 -4.58 -7.63 -2.48
C ILE A 37 -3.67 -7.85 -1.27
N LYS A 38 -3.60 -9.09 -0.75
CA LYS A 38 -2.71 -9.41 0.36
C LYS A 38 -1.24 -9.22 0.00
N GLN A 39 -0.88 -9.52 -1.24
CA GLN A 39 0.48 -9.37 -1.72
C GLN A 39 0.88 -7.90 -1.88
N VAL A 40 0.05 -7.02 -2.48
CA VAL A 40 0.35 -5.58 -2.56
C VAL A 40 0.44 -4.94 -1.18
N THR A 41 -0.39 -5.37 -0.22
CA THR A 41 -0.30 -4.91 1.17
C THR A 41 0.99 -5.38 1.84
N ALA A 42 1.32 -6.67 1.76
CA ALA A 42 2.54 -7.21 2.36
C ALA A 42 3.82 -6.57 1.79
N ILE A 43 3.86 -6.33 0.47
CA ILE A 43 4.97 -5.63 -0.19
C ILE A 43 5.07 -4.18 0.33
N ALA A 44 3.95 -3.47 0.46
CA ALA A 44 3.95 -2.09 0.94
C ALA A 44 4.40 -1.99 2.40
N GLU A 45 3.93 -2.91 3.25
CA GLU A 45 4.33 -3.01 4.65
C GLU A 45 5.81 -3.34 4.79
N GLY A 46 6.32 -4.32 4.02
CA GLY A 46 7.74 -4.66 4.02
C GLY A 46 8.64 -3.50 3.58
N MET A 47 8.28 -2.81 2.50
CA MET A 47 9.00 -1.61 2.05
C MET A 47 8.92 -0.49 3.10
N MET A 48 7.76 -0.29 3.72
CA MET A 48 7.62 0.71 4.77
C MET A 48 8.47 0.37 6.00
N GLU A 49 8.55 -0.90 6.39
CA GLU A 49 9.39 -1.35 7.50
C GLU A 49 10.88 -1.11 7.20
N GLU A 50 11.33 -1.38 5.97
CA GLU A 50 12.68 -1.09 5.51
C GLU A 50 13.00 0.40 5.65
N ILE A 51 12.16 1.27 5.07
CA ILE A 51 12.33 2.73 5.16
C ILE A 51 12.31 3.18 6.63
N GLN A 52 11.35 2.70 7.43
CA GLN A 52 11.24 3.12 8.84
C GLN A 52 12.39 2.68 9.74
N ARG A 53 13.26 1.78 9.29
CA ARG A 53 14.47 1.39 10.02
C ARG A 53 15.69 2.24 9.66
N MET A 54 15.62 3.02 8.60
CA MET A 54 16.76 3.84 8.18
C MET A 54 16.99 5.04 9.10
N PRO A 55 18.26 5.49 9.22
CA PRO A 55 18.62 6.75 9.85
C PRO A 55 17.83 7.94 9.27
N PHE A 56 17.46 8.88 10.15
CA PHE A 56 16.70 10.07 9.72
C PHE A 56 17.58 11.11 9.04
N ALA A 57 18.80 11.30 9.55
CA ALA A 57 19.70 12.34 9.06
C ALA A 57 20.27 11.94 7.71
N ALA A 58 20.20 12.88 6.75
CA ALA A 58 20.73 12.66 5.42
C ALA A 58 22.26 12.45 5.45
N GLN A 59 22.74 11.45 4.73
CA GLN A 59 24.15 11.14 4.61
C GLN A 59 24.50 10.89 3.14
N SER A 60 25.50 11.60 2.64
CA SER A 60 25.95 11.44 1.25
C SER A 60 26.35 10.00 0.94
N ASN A 61 25.81 9.48 -0.15
CA ASN A 61 26.14 8.21 -0.78
C ASN A 61 25.97 8.31 -2.30
N ASP A 62 26.59 7.38 -3.01
CA ASP A 62 26.27 7.13 -4.42
C ASP A 62 25.07 6.19 -4.48
N LEU A 63 23.94 6.68 -4.99
CA LEU A 63 22.78 5.84 -5.25
C LEU A 63 23.13 4.83 -6.34
N PRO A 64 22.70 3.57 -6.18
CA PRO A 64 23.03 2.53 -7.15
C PRO A 64 22.23 2.77 -8.43
N ALA A 65 22.77 2.30 -9.56
CA ALA A 65 22.00 2.24 -10.79
C ALA A 65 20.89 1.18 -10.68
N ASN A 66 19.77 1.38 -11.39
CA ASN A 66 18.60 0.50 -11.40
C ASN A 66 17.82 0.52 -10.07
N CYS A 67 17.24 -0.63 -9.68
CA CYS A 67 16.32 -0.77 -8.56
C CYS A 67 16.95 -1.36 -7.29
N ALA A 68 18.29 -1.39 -7.23
CA ALA A 68 19.00 -1.79 -6.03
C ALA A 68 18.84 -0.72 -4.92
N ARG A 69 19.00 -1.14 -3.67
CA ARG A 69 18.89 -0.29 -2.47
C ARG A 69 20.00 -0.60 -1.47
N ASP A 70 21.05 -1.28 -1.90
CA ASP A 70 22.16 -1.75 -1.06
C ASP A 70 23.06 -0.61 -0.57
N THR A 71 23.10 0.52 -1.28
CA THR A 71 23.82 1.72 -0.84
C THR A 71 22.94 2.72 -0.09
N TYR A 72 21.63 2.48 0.03
CA TYR A 72 20.70 3.40 0.70
C TYR A 72 21.02 3.43 2.19
N ASN A 73 21.27 4.63 2.71
CA ASN A 73 21.78 4.80 4.08
C ASN A 73 20.91 5.73 4.94
N ASP A 74 19.92 6.40 4.35
CA ASP A 74 18.99 7.28 5.04
C ASP A 74 17.58 7.27 4.43
N LEU A 75 16.63 7.98 5.05
CA LEU A 75 15.24 8.04 4.58
C LEU A 75 15.05 8.72 3.24
N GLN A 76 15.86 9.73 2.94
CA GLN A 76 15.70 10.59 1.78
C GLN A 76 16.14 9.90 0.49
N ASP A 77 17.02 8.89 0.57
CA ASP A 77 17.42 8.04 -0.56
C ASP A 77 16.23 7.33 -1.24
N TYR A 78 15.16 7.06 -0.48
CA TYR A 78 13.95 6.43 -1.02
C TYR A 78 13.05 7.40 -1.78
N ASN A 79 13.29 8.72 -1.71
CA ASN A 79 12.45 9.69 -2.36
C ASN A 79 12.58 9.59 -3.90
N GLY A 80 11.48 9.26 -4.57
CA GLY A 80 11.45 9.08 -6.02
C GLY A 80 11.78 7.66 -6.48
N TYR A 81 11.95 6.71 -5.55
CA TYR A 81 12.07 5.29 -5.90
C TYR A 81 10.82 4.85 -6.67
N ASN A 82 11.00 4.31 -7.88
CA ASN A 82 9.91 3.83 -8.73
C ASN A 82 10.40 2.64 -9.55
N CYS A 83 10.12 1.44 -9.06
CA CYS A 83 10.80 0.24 -9.50
C CYS A 83 9.93 -1.00 -9.37
N PRO A 84 10.15 -2.03 -10.22
CA PRO A 84 9.62 -3.36 -9.96
C PRO A 84 10.04 -3.88 -8.59
N VAL A 85 9.28 -4.81 -8.02
CA VAL A 85 9.67 -5.44 -6.76
C VAL A 85 10.91 -6.32 -6.97
N VAL A 86 11.99 -5.95 -6.31
CA VAL A 86 13.31 -6.59 -6.34
C VAL A 86 13.87 -6.70 -4.92
N ASP A 87 14.85 -7.57 -4.74
CA ASP A 87 15.63 -7.62 -3.50
C ASP A 87 16.50 -6.37 -3.31
N VAL A 88 17.21 -6.29 -2.19
CA VAL A 88 18.08 -5.14 -1.86
C VAL A 88 19.21 -4.93 -2.88
N ASN A 89 19.65 -5.98 -3.57
CA ASN A 89 20.70 -5.92 -4.58
C ASN A 89 20.15 -5.65 -6.00
N GLY A 90 18.83 -5.49 -6.15
CA GLY A 90 18.17 -5.24 -7.43
C GLY A 90 17.82 -6.51 -8.22
N ASN A 91 17.95 -7.71 -7.64
CA ASN A 91 17.56 -8.95 -8.32
C ASN A 91 16.05 -9.15 -8.30
N THR A 92 15.51 -9.67 -9.40
CA THR A 92 14.08 -9.97 -9.52
C THR A 92 13.67 -11.13 -8.62
N ILE A 93 12.54 -11.00 -7.93
CA ILE A 93 11.96 -12.06 -7.11
C ILE A 93 10.92 -12.82 -7.93
N ALA A 94 11.07 -14.13 -8.02
CA ALA A 94 10.12 -14.99 -8.73
C ALA A 94 8.71 -14.88 -8.11
N GLY A 95 7.69 -14.72 -8.95
CA GLY A 95 6.30 -14.56 -8.51
C GLY A 95 5.88 -13.13 -8.14
N LEU A 96 6.82 -12.16 -8.16
CA LEU A 96 6.51 -10.73 -7.98
C LEU A 96 6.59 -9.93 -9.29
N ALA A 97 6.62 -10.63 -10.43
CA ALA A 97 6.57 -9.98 -11.73
C ALA A 97 5.26 -9.18 -11.90
N GLY A 98 5.37 -7.95 -12.41
CA GLY A 98 4.23 -7.05 -12.61
C GLY A 98 3.83 -6.22 -11.38
N TYR A 99 4.48 -6.42 -10.22
CA TYR A 99 4.35 -5.53 -9.08
C TYR A 99 5.37 -4.39 -9.19
N THR A 100 4.91 -3.16 -8.97
CA THR A 100 5.75 -1.96 -8.93
C THR A 100 5.59 -1.28 -7.58
N VAL A 101 6.68 -0.76 -7.04
CA VAL A 101 6.73 0.04 -5.83
C VAL A 101 7.17 1.45 -6.17
N GLN A 102 6.40 2.41 -5.70
CA GLN A 102 6.71 3.83 -5.75
C GLN A 102 6.82 4.37 -4.33
N VAL A 103 7.88 5.12 -4.05
CA VAL A 103 8.10 5.74 -2.75
C VAL A 103 8.31 7.24 -2.92
N THR A 104 7.60 8.00 -2.09
CA THR A 104 7.81 9.43 -1.93
C THR A 104 8.13 9.70 -0.47
N VAL A 105 9.22 10.43 -0.22
CA VAL A 105 9.59 10.89 1.12
C VAL A 105 9.73 12.40 1.07
N ILE A 106 8.84 13.09 1.78
CA ILE A 106 8.76 14.55 1.75
C ILE A 106 8.74 15.11 3.17
N GLN A 107 9.15 16.37 3.30
CA GLN A 107 8.88 17.13 4.52
C GLN A 107 7.37 17.20 4.76
N VAL A 108 6.97 16.97 6.01
CA VAL A 108 5.57 17.11 6.42
C VAL A 108 5.11 18.53 6.14
N ALA A 109 3.92 18.67 5.56
CA ALA A 109 3.28 19.96 5.33
C ALA A 109 2.35 20.35 6.49
N VAL A 110 2.15 21.67 6.67
CA VAL A 110 1.08 22.16 7.56
C VAL A 110 -0.27 21.73 7.00
N GLY A 111 -1.15 21.20 7.85
CA GLY A 111 -2.44 20.66 7.43
C GLY A 111 -2.40 19.16 7.09
N SER A 112 -1.23 18.50 7.19
CA SER A 112 -1.16 17.03 7.18
C SER A 112 -1.92 16.44 8.38
N PRO A 113 -2.43 15.19 8.29
CA PRO A 113 -3.22 14.58 9.36
C PRO A 113 -2.54 14.55 10.74
N MET A 114 -1.21 14.44 10.78
CA MET A 114 -0.43 14.48 12.02
C MET A 114 -0.06 15.90 12.50
N PHE A 115 -0.16 16.92 11.64
CA PHE A 115 0.40 18.25 11.89
C PHE A 115 -0.52 19.34 11.34
N ILE A 116 -1.64 19.56 12.04
CA ILE A 116 -2.74 20.43 11.56
C ILE A 116 -2.40 21.93 11.59
N ALA A 117 -1.64 22.38 12.59
CA ALA A 117 -1.39 23.80 12.84
C ALA A 117 0.07 24.23 12.54
N ALA A 118 1.03 23.32 12.68
CA ALA A 118 2.44 23.56 12.43
C ALA A 118 3.13 22.25 12.05
N ALA A 119 3.98 22.29 11.03
CA ALA A 119 4.81 21.15 10.62
C ALA A 119 6.25 21.37 11.08
N PRO A 120 6.85 20.43 11.84
CA PRO A 120 8.21 20.56 12.29
C PRO A 120 9.17 20.28 11.12
N ALA A 121 10.31 21.00 11.08
CA ALA A 121 11.39 20.76 10.11
C ALA A 121 12.05 19.36 10.24
N ASN A 122 11.75 18.67 11.33
CA ASN A 122 12.31 17.37 11.70
C ASN A 122 11.28 16.24 11.59
N ALA A 123 10.32 16.35 10.65
CA ALA A 123 9.38 15.28 10.34
C ALA A 123 9.25 15.04 8.84
N LEU A 124 9.26 13.77 8.47
CA LEU A 124 9.08 13.29 7.10
C LEU A 124 7.79 12.48 7.00
N GLU A 125 7.04 12.71 5.95
CA GLU A 125 5.94 11.85 5.49
C GLU A 125 6.48 10.90 4.43
N ILE A 126 6.19 9.62 4.61
CA ILE A 126 6.59 8.53 3.71
C ILE A 126 5.31 7.98 3.10
N ASN A 127 5.23 7.97 1.77
CA ASN A 127 4.15 7.32 1.04
C ASN A 127 4.73 6.18 0.21
N VAL A 128 4.27 4.95 0.48
CA VAL A 128 4.60 3.75 -0.28
C VAL A 128 3.38 3.33 -1.06
N GLN A 129 3.47 3.40 -2.39
CA GLN A 129 2.45 2.90 -3.29
C GLN A 129 2.93 1.60 -3.94
N VAL A 130 2.10 0.56 -3.88
CA VAL A 130 2.33 -0.69 -4.59
C VAL A 130 1.20 -0.91 -5.58
N SER A 131 1.55 -1.26 -6.81
CA SER A 131 0.57 -1.54 -7.86
C SER A 131 0.86 -2.86 -8.59
N ASN A 132 -0.22 -3.54 -8.99
CA ASN A 132 -0.21 -4.68 -9.90
C ASN A 132 -1.47 -4.60 -10.77
N GLY A 133 -1.31 -4.23 -12.05
CA GLY A 133 -2.44 -3.98 -12.94
C GLY A 133 -3.38 -2.90 -12.39
N THR A 134 -4.64 -3.26 -12.12
CA THR A 134 -5.66 -2.36 -11.54
C THR A 134 -5.63 -2.31 -10.01
N HIS A 135 -4.88 -3.20 -9.35
CA HIS A 135 -4.77 -3.22 -7.90
C HIS A 135 -3.72 -2.22 -7.45
N ILE A 136 -4.13 -1.21 -6.68
CA ILE A 136 -3.25 -0.17 -6.14
C ILE A 136 -3.49 -0.07 -4.64
N PHE A 137 -2.41 -0.11 -3.87
CA PHE A 137 -2.43 0.10 -2.43
C PHE A 137 -1.46 1.21 -2.04
N ASN A 138 -1.90 2.15 -1.20
CA ASN A 138 -1.08 3.25 -0.69
C ASN A 138 -0.98 3.13 0.83
N LEU A 139 0.24 3.09 1.35
CA LEU A 139 0.54 3.07 2.77
C LEU A 139 1.29 4.35 3.12
N ARG A 140 0.75 5.11 4.08
CA ARG A 140 1.38 6.34 4.59
C ARG A 140 1.93 6.13 5.99
N GLY A 141 3.13 6.64 6.22
CA GLY A 141 3.81 6.63 7.51
C GLY A 141 4.52 7.95 7.76
N TRP A 142 4.91 8.17 9.00
CA TRP A 142 5.65 9.37 9.41
C TRP A 142 6.86 8.99 10.26
N ARG A 143 7.96 9.70 10.08
CA ARG A 143 9.15 9.62 10.92
C ARG A 143 9.48 11.00 11.46
N THR A 144 9.84 11.08 12.74
CA THR A 144 10.29 12.32 13.38
C THR A 144 11.67 12.13 13.98
N ASN A 145 12.48 13.18 13.96
CA ASN A 145 13.77 13.20 14.66
C ASN A 145 13.59 13.80 16.07
N PHE A 146 13.09 12.99 17.01
CA PHE A 146 12.74 13.43 18.36
C PHE A 146 13.94 13.99 19.15
N GLY A 147 15.15 13.44 18.96
CA GLY A 147 16.36 13.87 19.68
C GLY A 147 16.87 15.26 19.28
N ALA A 148 16.66 15.68 18.04
CA ALA A 148 17.06 17.03 17.58
C ALA A 148 16.21 18.15 18.21
N PHE A 149 14.99 17.84 18.68
CA PHE A 149 14.11 18.83 19.29
C PHE A 149 14.57 19.24 20.70
N GLN A 150 15.27 18.37 21.45
CA GLN A 150 15.72 18.67 22.82
C GLN A 150 16.98 19.54 22.90
N LEU A 151 17.73 19.70 21.81
CA LEU A 151 18.95 20.53 21.77
C LEU A 151 18.68 21.96 21.29
N ALA A 152 17.42 22.29 20.95
CA ALA A 152 17.00 23.59 20.43
C ALA A 152 16.17 24.42 21.42
N SER A 153 16.13 24.05 22.70
CA SER A 153 15.59 24.93 23.76
C SER A 153 16.69 25.89 24.25
N PRO A 154 16.43 27.22 24.29
CA PRO A 154 17.37 28.21 24.82
C PRO A 154 17.62 28.05 26.32
#